data_AF-A0A3Q3DLC8-F1
#
_entry.id   AF-A0A3Q3DLC8-F1
#
_cell.length_a   1.000
_cell.length_b   1.000
_cell.length_c   1.000
_cell.angle_alpha   90.00
_cell.angle_beta   90.00
_cell.angle_gamma   90.00
#
_symmetry.space_group_name_H-M   'P 1'
#
loop_
_entity.id
_entity.type
_entity.pdbx_description
1 polymer ?
#
loop_
_entity_poly.entity_id
_entity_poly.type
_entity_poly.pdbx_seq_one_letter_code
_entity_poly.pdbx_strand_id
1 'polypeptide(L)'
;TNVFSAVRDGTSSQCEVPKDPRYPECPGKVDWMRARWTSDPCYAFYGVDGSDCSFLVYLSEVEWFCPPLAWRNHSSQPSPQHVHQAKGTAKRPVSIQATQFYFLGVPPGRGSCPLTGPLPFDLIYTDYHGLQQMKQHMGLSLKRHKCHIRVIDTFGTEPAYNHEEYATLHGYRTNWGYWNLNARQYMTMFPHTPDNSFMGFVSEELNETEKRSIQQSKVNSMAVVYGKEASMWKGKEGFLQILHKYMEVHGTVYYETQRPPEVPAFVKNHGLLPNRDLVFFVLYHGVYFILRHFMYLSCIIPGHSILSVRAKVDHGLFAIVAVQVSSQHPYAEQYIGSPHVITVDYNNSAEFDTAIREIMRRKVEPYLPYEYTCEGMLERVHAYIQQQVRPWPPLSSLRLLVSEEGESCVEACRSHGFICEPAHFRFINNKEALRRYGVLDSEMNHILPAFSVLRRECGLQREPLLFSCAGHSPKYRRVCPCRDFRRGQVALCRDCL
;
A
#
# COMPACT_ATOMS: atom_id res chain seq x y z
N THR A 1 -39.17 -15.36 32.76
CA THR A 1 -39.62 -16.28 33.83
C THR A 1 -38.39 -16.98 34.39
N ASN A 2 -38.20 -16.85 35.70
CA ASN A 2 -37.06 -17.36 36.47
C ASN A 2 -36.73 -18.84 36.17
N VAL A 3 -35.45 -19.13 35.95
CA VAL A 3 -34.88 -20.47 36.17
C VAL A 3 -33.69 -20.30 37.11
N PHE A 4 -33.98 -19.89 38.34
CA PHE A 4 -33.09 -19.98 39.50
C PHE A 4 -33.83 -20.78 40.59
N SER A 5 -33.66 -22.09 40.59
CA SER A 5 -33.79 -23.02 41.72
C SER A 5 -33.33 -24.40 41.19
N ALA A 6 -32.54 -25.24 41.84
CA ALA A 6 -31.96 -25.23 43.16
C ALA A 6 -30.72 -26.15 43.10
N VAL A 7 -29.57 -25.69 43.58
CA VAL A 7 -28.60 -26.53 44.28
C VAL A 7 -27.99 -25.65 45.37
N ARG A 8 -28.56 -25.73 46.57
CA ARG A 8 -27.90 -25.29 47.79
C ARG A 8 -27.66 -26.55 48.61
N ASP A 9 -26.47 -27.11 48.45
CA ASP A 9 -25.80 -27.78 49.56
C ASP A 9 -24.34 -27.32 49.55
N GLY A 10 -23.91 -26.79 50.69
CA GLY A 10 -22.69 -26.02 50.82
C GLY A 10 -21.45 -26.90 50.87
N THR A 11 -20.62 -26.82 49.82
CA THR A 11 -19.15 -26.71 49.80
C THR A 11 -18.67 -26.92 48.37
N SER A 12 -18.63 -25.86 47.55
CA SER A 12 -17.83 -25.82 46.30
C SER A 12 -17.84 -24.40 45.72
N SER A 13 -17.21 -23.46 46.42
CA SER A 13 -16.86 -22.15 45.86
C SER A 13 -15.55 -22.18 45.05
N GLN A 14 -15.09 -23.36 44.64
CA GLN A 14 -13.86 -23.53 43.87
C GLN A 14 -14.09 -24.62 42.84
N CYS A 15 -14.43 -24.24 41.61
CA CYS A 15 -14.21 -25.16 40.50
C CYS A 15 -12.71 -25.52 40.49
N GLU A 16 -12.39 -26.80 40.64
CA GLU A 16 -11.01 -27.24 40.66
C GLU A 16 -10.37 -27.00 39.28
N VAL A 17 -9.18 -26.40 39.29
CA VAL A 17 -8.44 -26.08 38.08
C VAL A 17 -7.88 -27.37 37.47
N PRO A 18 -8.31 -27.78 36.26
CA PRO A 18 -7.87 -29.02 35.65
C PRO A 18 -6.36 -29.01 35.38
N LYS A 19 -5.68 -30.12 35.73
CA LYS A 19 -4.28 -30.38 35.37
C LYS A 19 -4.22 -31.45 34.28
N ASP A 20 -4.87 -31.17 33.14
CA ASP A 20 -4.84 -32.06 31.97
C ASP A 20 -3.56 -31.81 31.16
N PRO A 21 -2.70 -32.82 30.93
CA PRO A 21 -1.50 -32.68 30.10
C PRO A 21 -1.76 -32.18 28.67
N ARG A 22 -2.99 -32.32 28.14
CA ARG A 22 -3.40 -31.79 26.83
C ARG A 22 -3.64 -30.29 26.84
N TYR A 23 -3.83 -29.69 28.02
CA TYR A 23 -4.05 -28.27 28.25
C TYR A 23 -3.04 -27.72 29.28
N PRO A 24 -1.73 -27.76 28.99
CA PRO A 24 -0.68 -27.46 29.96
C PRO A 24 -0.71 -25.99 30.44
N GLU A 25 -1.29 -25.09 29.64
CA GLU A 25 -1.40 -23.66 29.98
C GLU A 25 -2.61 -23.34 30.87
N CYS A 26 -3.58 -24.26 31.04
CA CYS A 26 -4.82 -23.99 31.77
C CYS A 26 -4.57 -23.46 33.20
N PRO A 27 -3.72 -24.10 34.04
CA PRO A 27 -3.52 -23.62 35.41
C PRO A 27 -2.90 -22.23 35.47
N GLY A 28 -1.85 -21.98 34.66
CA GLY A 28 -1.18 -20.69 34.61
C GLY A 28 -2.09 -19.57 34.09
N LYS A 29 -3.00 -19.88 33.16
CA LYS A 29 -4.01 -18.94 32.65
C LYS A 29 -5.07 -18.62 33.70
N VAL A 30 -5.53 -19.59 34.50
CA VAL A 30 -6.45 -19.32 35.62
C VAL A 30 -5.78 -18.44 36.67
N ASP A 31 -4.51 -18.69 37.01
CA ASP A 31 -3.75 -17.84 37.93
C ASP A 31 -3.60 -16.41 37.40
N TRP A 32 -3.36 -16.26 36.09
CA TRP A 32 -3.34 -14.95 35.45
C TRP A 32 -4.70 -14.25 35.54
N MET A 33 -5.81 -14.97 35.29
CA MET A 33 -7.17 -14.42 35.40
C MET A 33 -7.47 -13.94 36.81
N ARG A 34 -7.14 -14.70 37.86
CA ARG A 34 -7.30 -14.27 39.27
C ARG A 34 -6.67 -12.91 39.53
N ALA A 35 -5.49 -12.66 38.99
CA ALA A 35 -4.75 -11.42 39.20
C ALA A 35 -5.19 -10.26 38.28
N ARG A 36 -5.74 -10.55 37.08
CA ARG A 36 -5.83 -9.56 35.99
C ARG A 36 -7.13 -9.54 35.21
N TRP A 37 -8.16 -10.31 35.56
CA TRP A 37 -9.42 -10.33 34.81
C TRP A 37 -10.14 -8.97 34.75
N THR A 38 -9.87 -8.03 35.66
CA THR A 38 -10.42 -6.66 35.62
C THR A 38 -9.61 -5.70 34.74
N SER A 39 -8.50 -6.16 34.14
CA SER A 39 -7.63 -5.31 33.31
C SER A 39 -8.28 -4.86 32.01
N ASP A 40 -9.30 -5.58 31.54
CA ASP A 40 -10.04 -5.29 30.32
C ASP A 40 -11.54 -5.58 30.53
N PRO A 41 -12.46 -4.65 30.21
CA PRO A 41 -13.90 -4.88 30.37
C PRO A 41 -14.44 -6.04 29.52
N CYS A 42 -13.68 -6.52 28.53
CA CYS A 42 -14.09 -7.64 27.68
C CYS A 42 -14.33 -8.93 28.48
N TYR A 43 -13.58 -9.16 29.57
CA TYR A 43 -13.75 -10.37 30.39
C TYR A 43 -15.13 -10.38 31.07
N ALA A 44 -15.55 -9.24 31.63
CA ALA A 44 -16.88 -9.09 32.21
C ALA A 44 -18.00 -9.23 31.16
N PHE A 45 -17.76 -8.73 29.94
CA PHE A 45 -18.68 -8.92 28.80
C PHE A 45 -18.91 -10.39 28.45
N TYR A 46 -17.87 -11.24 28.56
CA TYR A 46 -17.99 -12.69 28.40
C TYR A 46 -18.51 -13.42 29.66
N GLY A 47 -18.96 -12.69 30.68
CA GLY A 47 -19.55 -13.28 31.89
C GLY A 47 -18.55 -13.69 32.96
N VAL A 48 -17.30 -13.21 32.91
CA VAL A 48 -16.34 -13.37 34.01
C VAL A 48 -16.75 -12.50 35.19
N ASP A 49 -16.92 -13.12 36.35
CA ASP A 49 -17.41 -12.50 37.58
C ASP A 49 -16.37 -12.47 38.73
N GLY A 50 -15.17 -13.00 38.48
CA GLY A 50 -14.09 -13.09 39.46
C GLY A 50 -13.99 -14.44 40.18
N SER A 51 -14.92 -15.39 39.92
CA SER A 51 -14.83 -16.76 40.44
C SER A 51 -13.96 -17.67 39.56
N ASP A 52 -13.33 -18.68 40.17
CA ASP A 52 -12.57 -19.70 39.43
C ASP A 52 -13.45 -20.43 38.40
N CYS A 53 -14.73 -20.60 38.69
CA CYS A 53 -15.69 -21.20 37.78
C CYS A 53 -15.90 -20.34 36.52
N SER A 54 -16.04 -19.01 36.65
CA SER A 54 -16.20 -18.14 35.48
C SER A 54 -14.90 -18.00 34.68
N PHE A 55 -13.73 -18.06 35.34
CA PHE A 55 -12.44 -18.15 34.65
C PHE A 55 -12.32 -19.41 33.81
N LEU A 56 -12.66 -20.57 34.38
CA LEU A 56 -12.60 -21.85 33.67
C LEU A 56 -13.55 -21.88 32.48
N VAL A 57 -14.77 -21.37 32.62
CA VAL A 57 -15.75 -21.25 31.53
C VAL A 57 -15.18 -20.41 30.38
N TYR A 58 -14.65 -19.23 30.69
CA TYR A 58 -14.06 -18.35 29.69
C TYR A 58 -12.86 -19.02 28.99
N LEU A 59 -11.94 -19.60 29.76
CA LEU A 59 -10.75 -20.24 29.23
C LEU A 59 -11.06 -21.54 28.49
N SER A 60 -12.19 -22.22 28.73
CA SER A 60 -12.58 -23.41 27.99
C SER A 60 -13.41 -23.12 26.74
N GLU A 61 -14.36 -22.18 26.82
CA GLU A 61 -15.36 -21.96 25.76
C GLU A 61 -15.00 -20.79 24.83
N VAL A 62 -14.18 -19.84 25.29
CA VAL A 62 -13.83 -18.62 24.53
C VAL A 62 -12.38 -18.67 24.05
N GLU A 63 -11.41 -18.90 24.94
CA GLU A 63 -9.99 -18.92 24.57
C GLU A 63 -9.41 -20.34 24.32
N TRP A 64 -10.10 -21.39 24.75
CA TRP A 64 -9.72 -22.80 24.57
C TRP A 64 -8.38 -23.20 25.23
N PHE A 65 -7.93 -22.47 26.25
CA PHE A 65 -6.76 -22.84 27.07
C PHE A 65 -7.06 -23.93 28.10
N CYS A 66 -8.34 -24.19 28.41
CA CYS A 66 -8.78 -25.22 29.34
C CYS A 66 -9.70 -26.26 28.67
N PRO A 67 -9.80 -27.48 29.20
CA PRO A 67 -10.68 -28.51 28.65
C PRO A 67 -12.17 -28.10 28.76
N PRO A 68 -13.04 -28.53 27.83
CA PRO A 68 -14.48 -28.30 27.93
C PRO A 68 -15.05 -28.85 29.24
N LEU A 69 -15.92 -28.08 29.89
CA LEU A 69 -16.47 -28.41 31.20
C LEU A 69 -17.61 -29.42 31.06
N ALA A 70 -17.44 -30.61 31.63
CA ALA A 70 -18.39 -31.73 31.50
C ALA A 70 -19.78 -31.46 32.11
N TRP A 71 -19.87 -30.53 33.08
CA TRP A 71 -21.11 -30.13 33.74
C TRP A 71 -21.93 -29.11 32.93
N ARG A 72 -21.44 -28.70 31.76
CA ARG A 72 -22.17 -27.85 30.82
C ARG A 72 -22.67 -28.67 29.63
N ASN A 73 -23.94 -28.48 29.27
CA ASN A 73 -24.53 -29.11 28.09
C ASN A 73 -23.99 -28.45 26.82
N HIS A 74 -23.15 -29.18 26.07
CA HIS A 74 -22.56 -28.71 24.79
C HIS A 74 -23.50 -28.89 23.59
N SER A 75 -24.80 -29.10 23.80
CA SER A 75 -25.79 -29.52 22.79
C SER A 75 -26.24 -28.43 21.80
N SER A 76 -25.53 -27.31 21.68
CA SER A 76 -25.87 -26.23 20.75
C SER A 76 -24.62 -25.62 20.11
N GLN A 77 -23.92 -26.40 19.30
CA GLN A 77 -23.12 -25.82 18.22
C GLN A 77 -24.04 -25.55 17.03
N PRO A 78 -24.07 -24.33 16.46
CA PRO A 78 -24.65 -24.13 15.15
C PRO A 78 -23.84 -24.99 14.16
N SER A 79 -24.53 -25.81 13.39
CA SER A 79 -23.96 -26.51 12.25
C SER A 79 -23.28 -25.50 11.30
N PRO A 80 -22.18 -25.86 10.62
CA PRO A 80 -21.66 -25.03 9.55
C PRO A 80 -22.73 -24.96 8.46
N GLN A 81 -23.47 -23.85 8.40
CA GLN A 81 -24.33 -23.57 7.27
C GLN A 81 -23.45 -23.53 6.02
N HIS A 82 -23.84 -24.32 5.03
CA HIS A 82 -23.27 -24.31 3.70
C HIS A 82 -23.18 -22.85 3.20
N VAL A 83 -21.96 -22.36 3.04
CA VAL A 83 -21.68 -21.08 2.40
C VAL A 83 -22.07 -21.23 0.93
N HIS A 84 -23.31 -20.87 0.60
CA HIS A 84 -23.66 -20.50 -0.76
C HIS A 84 -22.68 -19.42 -1.21
N GLN A 85 -22.19 -19.52 -2.47
CA GLN A 85 -21.33 -18.52 -3.10
C GLN A 85 -21.88 -17.10 -2.81
N ALA A 86 -21.24 -16.41 -1.86
CA ALA A 86 -21.68 -15.11 -1.43
C ALA A 86 -21.37 -14.12 -2.55
N LYS A 87 -22.41 -13.48 -3.09
CA LYS A 87 -22.23 -12.18 -3.77
C LYS A 87 -21.55 -11.26 -2.77
N GLY A 88 -20.31 -10.86 -3.04
CA GLY A 88 -19.57 -9.94 -2.18
C GLY A 88 -20.37 -8.65 -1.98
N THR A 89 -20.85 -8.41 -0.76
CA THR A 89 -21.55 -7.18 -0.39
C THR A 89 -20.57 -6.26 0.29
N ALA A 90 -20.26 -5.12 -0.34
CA ALA A 90 -19.39 -4.12 0.24
C ALA A 90 -20.09 -3.43 1.42
N LYS A 91 -19.53 -3.56 2.62
CA LYS A 91 -19.99 -2.86 3.83
C LYS A 91 -19.01 -1.72 4.12
N ARG A 92 -19.51 -0.48 4.25
CA ARG A 92 -18.68 0.72 4.42
C ARG A 92 -18.93 1.37 5.79
N PRO A 93 -18.19 0.99 6.84
CA PRO A 93 -18.21 1.75 8.08
C PRO A 93 -17.39 3.03 7.96
N VAL A 94 -17.95 4.15 8.39
CA VAL A 94 -17.28 5.46 8.44
C VAL A 94 -17.09 5.94 9.90
N SER A 95 -17.40 5.09 10.89
CA SER A 95 -17.24 5.41 12.32
C SER A 95 -16.68 4.25 13.12
N ILE A 96 -16.03 4.58 14.24
CA ILE A 96 -15.44 3.62 15.19
C ILE A 96 -16.53 2.69 15.75
N GLN A 97 -17.69 3.23 16.13
CA GLN A 97 -18.81 2.45 16.65
C GLN A 97 -19.39 1.48 15.60
N ALA A 98 -19.50 1.92 14.34
CA ALA A 98 -19.94 1.04 13.25
C ALA A 98 -18.92 -0.09 13.01
N THR A 99 -17.63 0.22 13.06
CA THR A 99 -16.53 -0.73 12.81
C THR A 99 -16.41 -1.76 13.95
N GLN A 100 -16.44 -1.32 15.21
CA GLN A 100 -16.26 -2.17 16.40
C GLN A 100 -17.42 -3.12 16.67
N PHE A 101 -18.64 -2.58 16.82
CA PHE A 101 -19.77 -3.36 17.32
C PHE A 101 -20.54 -4.09 16.22
N TYR A 102 -20.73 -3.46 15.06
CA TYR A 102 -21.61 -3.99 14.02
C TYR A 102 -20.91 -4.82 12.95
N PHE A 103 -19.61 -4.61 12.69
CA PHE A 103 -18.91 -5.30 11.60
C PHE A 103 -17.81 -6.28 12.03
N LEU A 104 -16.98 -5.93 13.01
CA LEU A 104 -15.86 -6.77 13.43
C LEU A 104 -16.19 -7.72 14.60
N GLY A 105 -17.31 -7.53 15.30
CA GLY A 105 -17.65 -8.32 16.48
C GLY A 105 -16.65 -8.12 17.63
N VAL A 106 -16.15 -6.90 17.81
CA VAL A 106 -15.14 -6.58 18.83
C VAL A 106 -15.83 -6.41 20.18
N PRO A 107 -15.48 -7.20 21.22
CA PRO A 107 -16.00 -6.97 22.57
C PRO A 107 -15.50 -5.63 23.13
N PRO A 108 -16.23 -5.01 24.08
CA PRO A 108 -15.79 -3.76 24.69
C PRO A 108 -14.43 -3.96 25.36
N GLY A 109 -13.46 -3.07 25.15
CA GLY A 109 -12.12 -3.26 25.69
C GLY A 109 -10.97 -2.77 24.83
N ARG A 110 -9.78 -3.27 25.11
CA ARG A 110 -8.53 -2.99 24.39
C ARG A 110 -8.00 -4.23 23.64
N GLY A 111 -8.90 -5.13 23.27
CA GLY A 111 -8.59 -6.31 22.46
C GLY A 111 -7.84 -7.42 23.20
N SER A 112 -8.03 -7.53 24.52
CA SER A 112 -7.51 -8.65 25.31
C SER A 112 -8.26 -9.96 25.05
N CYS A 113 -9.56 -9.87 24.73
CA CYS A 113 -10.41 -11.02 24.42
C CYS A 113 -10.50 -11.28 22.90
N PRO A 114 -10.81 -12.52 22.48
CA PRO A 114 -11.10 -12.83 21.09
C PRO A 114 -12.38 -12.12 20.60
N LEU A 115 -12.58 -12.10 19.28
CA LEU A 115 -13.82 -11.59 18.67
C LEU A 115 -15.03 -12.47 19.06
N THR A 116 -16.23 -11.91 19.02
CA THR A 116 -17.48 -12.63 19.34
C THR A 116 -17.85 -13.71 18.33
N GLY A 117 -17.22 -13.70 17.16
CA GLY A 117 -17.41 -14.70 16.11
C GLY A 117 -16.44 -14.50 14.95
N PRO A 118 -16.53 -15.33 13.90
CA PRO A 118 -15.75 -15.14 12.68
C PRO A 118 -16.13 -13.82 12.01
N LEU A 119 -15.17 -13.23 11.27
CA LEU A 119 -15.44 -12.04 10.47
C LEU A 119 -16.48 -12.36 9.39
N PRO A 120 -17.50 -11.51 9.20
CA PRO A 120 -18.54 -11.74 8.19
C PRO A 120 -18.09 -11.37 6.77
N PHE A 121 -16.79 -11.21 6.53
CA PHE A 121 -16.19 -10.79 5.26
C PHE A 121 -14.76 -11.34 5.12
N ASP A 122 -14.31 -11.48 3.88
CA ASP A 122 -13.03 -12.09 3.53
C ASP A 122 -11.87 -11.09 3.36
N LEU A 123 -12.17 -9.81 3.13
CA LEU A 123 -11.16 -8.77 2.84
C LEU A 123 -11.49 -7.47 3.58
N ILE A 124 -10.44 -6.77 4.03
CA ILE A 124 -10.51 -5.47 4.71
C ILE A 124 -9.61 -4.49 3.97
N TYR A 125 -10.20 -3.51 3.30
CA TYR A 125 -9.46 -2.37 2.76
C TYR A 125 -9.45 -1.25 3.79
N THR A 126 -8.27 -0.76 4.15
CA THR A 126 -8.10 0.25 5.20
C THR A 126 -6.87 1.12 4.94
N ASP A 127 -6.71 2.23 5.65
CA ASP A 127 -5.48 3.02 5.67
C ASP A 127 -4.70 2.78 6.99
N TYR A 128 -3.60 3.51 7.21
CA TYR A 128 -2.84 3.39 8.46
C TYR A 128 -3.63 3.76 9.71
N HIS A 129 -4.56 4.72 9.60
CA HIS A 129 -5.36 5.13 10.74
C HIS A 129 -6.37 4.05 11.12
N GLY A 130 -7.03 3.44 10.13
CA GLY A 130 -7.91 2.29 10.35
C GLY A 130 -7.14 1.06 10.84
N LEU A 131 -5.93 0.82 10.34
CA LEU A 131 -5.06 -0.24 10.84
C LEU A 131 -4.66 -0.03 12.31
N GLN A 132 -4.35 1.21 12.70
CA GLN A 132 -4.08 1.57 14.09
C GLN A 132 -5.31 1.41 14.98
N GLN A 133 -6.49 1.81 14.49
CA GLN A 133 -7.75 1.58 15.20
C GLN A 133 -8.01 0.08 15.38
N MET A 134 -7.79 -0.75 14.36
CA MET A 134 -7.91 -2.20 14.48
C MET A 134 -6.91 -2.78 15.49
N LYS A 135 -5.66 -2.32 15.50
CA LYS A 135 -4.65 -2.75 16.49
C LYS A 135 -5.08 -2.43 17.92
N GLN A 136 -5.66 -1.25 18.15
CA GLN A 136 -6.14 -0.83 19.47
C GLN A 136 -7.34 -1.64 19.97
N HIS A 137 -8.23 -2.05 19.08
CA HIS A 137 -9.52 -2.63 19.49
C HIS A 137 -9.60 -4.15 19.28
N MET A 138 -9.04 -4.68 18.19
CA MET A 138 -8.96 -6.12 17.97
C MET A 138 -7.82 -6.76 18.79
N GLY A 139 -6.82 -5.98 19.18
CA GLY A 139 -5.69 -6.42 20.00
C GLY A 139 -5.04 -7.71 19.47
N LEU A 140 -5.08 -8.78 20.27
CA LEU A 140 -4.49 -10.08 19.90
C LEU A 140 -5.16 -10.71 18.68
N SER A 141 -6.46 -10.47 18.49
CA SER A 141 -7.24 -11.01 17.35
C SER A 141 -6.74 -10.46 16.01
N LEU A 142 -6.17 -9.25 15.99
CA LEU A 142 -5.63 -8.68 14.76
C LEU A 142 -4.56 -9.59 14.13
N LYS A 143 -3.71 -10.24 14.96
CA LYS A 143 -2.65 -11.13 14.47
C LYS A 143 -3.20 -12.28 13.63
N ARG A 144 -4.37 -12.82 14.00
CA ARG A 144 -5.03 -13.92 13.28
C ARG A 144 -5.66 -13.47 11.96
N HIS A 145 -6.03 -12.19 11.87
CA HIS A 145 -6.75 -11.65 10.71
C HIS A 145 -5.90 -10.77 9.79
N LYS A 146 -4.58 -10.68 10.02
CA LYS A 146 -3.67 -9.88 9.19
C LYS A 146 -3.78 -10.19 7.70
N CYS A 147 -4.00 -11.45 7.31
CA CYS A 147 -4.07 -11.87 5.90
C CYS A 147 -5.25 -11.28 5.11
N HIS A 148 -6.33 -10.86 5.80
CA HIS A 148 -7.49 -10.22 5.17
C HIS A 148 -7.24 -8.76 4.80
N ILE A 149 -6.21 -8.14 5.39
CA ILE A 149 -5.99 -6.70 5.30
C ILE A 149 -5.34 -6.33 3.97
N ARG A 150 -5.81 -5.24 3.37
CA ARG A 150 -5.19 -4.51 2.26
C ARG A 150 -5.08 -3.04 2.69
N VAL A 151 -3.85 -2.53 2.75
CA VAL A 151 -3.55 -1.20 3.30
C VAL A 151 -3.37 -0.24 2.14
N ILE A 152 -4.29 0.70 1.97
CA ILE A 152 -4.16 1.80 1.01
C ILE A 152 -3.04 2.71 1.52
N ASP A 153 -1.91 2.66 0.82
CA ASP A 153 -0.66 3.33 1.17
C ASP A 153 -0.11 3.97 -0.10
N THR A 154 -0.39 5.25 -0.28
CA THR A 154 -0.07 6.02 -1.48
C THR A 154 1.39 5.84 -1.93
N PHE A 155 2.33 5.86 -0.99
CA PHE A 155 3.77 5.86 -1.25
C PHE A 155 4.39 4.46 -1.22
N GLY A 156 3.71 3.52 -0.57
CA GLY A 156 4.22 2.17 -0.38
C GLY A 156 5.09 2.07 0.88
N THR A 157 5.42 0.82 1.18
CA THR A 157 6.17 0.43 2.36
C THR A 157 7.14 -0.67 1.96
N GLU A 158 8.44 -0.38 2.07
CA GLU A 158 9.46 -1.38 1.78
C GLU A 158 9.62 -2.38 2.94
N PRO A 159 9.99 -3.65 2.66
CA PRO A 159 10.18 -4.69 3.67
C PRO A 159 11.09 -4.29 4.85
N ALA A 160 12.14 -3.53 4.59
CA ALA A 160 13.10 -3.06 5.60
C ALA A 160 12.46 -2.18 6.69
N TYR A 161 11.39 -1.44 6.36
CA TYR A 161 10.65 -0.59 7.30
C TYR A 161 9.39 -1.29 7.86
N ASN A 162 8.87 -2.29 7.16
CA ASN A 162 7.70 -3.07 7.59
C ASN A 162 8.03 -4.06 8.72
N HIS A 163 9.19 -4.72 8.65
CA HIS A 163 9.58 -5.74 9.62
C HIS A 163 10.09 -5.09 10.91
N GLU A 164 9.34 -5.19 12.01
CA GLU A 164 9.57 -4.47 13.27
C GLU A 164 10.96 -4.69 13.88
N GLU A 165 11.34 -5.95 14.11
CA GLU A 165 12.62 -6.29 14.73
C GLU A 165 13.80 -5.86 13.84
N TYR A 166 13.75 -6.22 12.56
CA TYR A 166 14.76 -5.83 11.58
C TYR A 166 14.93 -4.32 11.48
N ALA A 167 13.82 -3.59 11.38
CA ALA A 167 13.81 -2.14 11.25
C ALA A 167 14.40 -1.46 12.50
N THR A 168 14.06 -1.97 13.68
CA THR A 168 14.60 -1.49 14.96
C THR A 168 16.12 -1.74 15.06
N LEU A 169 16.56 -2.96 14.71
CA LEU A 169 17.96 -3.35 14.77
C LEU A 169 18.85 -2.53 13.83
N HIS A 170 18.34 -2.21 12.64
CA HIS A 170 19.09 -1.49 11.60
C HIS A 170 18.85 0.03 11.61
N GLY A 171 18.11 0.54 12.60
CA GLY A 171 17.89 1.99 12.76
C GLY A 171 16.92 2.61 11.74
N TYR A 172 16.09 1.82 11.07
CA TYR A 172 15.04 2.32 10.19
C TYR A 172 13.89 2.89 11.03
N ARG A 173 13.98 4.19 11.34
CA ARG A 173 13.00 4.92 12.17
C ARG A 173 11.86 5.48 11.32
N THR A 174 10.61 5.16 11.69
CA THR A 174 9.41 5.67 11.00
C THR A 174 8.19 5.69 11.91
N ASN A 175 7.19 6.53 11.60
CA ASN A 175 5.89 6.51 12.27
C ASN A 175 4.83 5.64 11.57
N TRP A 176 5.12 5.09 10.39
CA TRP A 176 4.12 4.31 9.63
C TRP A 176 4.53 2.87 9.28
N GLY A 177 5.72 2.43 9.68
CA GLY A 177 6.21 1.05 9.49
C GLY A 177 5.81 0.08 10.62
N TYR A 178 6.57 -1.01 10.74
CA TYR A 178 6.51 -1.99 11.85
C TYR A 178 5.22 -2.82 11.95
N TRP A 179 4.52 -3.05 10.84
CA TRP A 179 3.27 -3.81 10.86
C TRP A 179 3.45 -5.31 10.68
N ASN A 180 4.62 -5.76 10.22
CA ASN A 180 4.90 -7.17 9.93
C ASN A 180 3.79 -7.78 9.04
N LEU A 181 3.37 -7.05 8.01
CA LEU A 181 2.44 -7.55 6.98
C LEU A 181 3.24 -8.13 5.82
N ASN A 182 2.61 -8.95 4.97
CA ASN A 182 3.21 -9.25 3.68
C ASN A 182 3.25 -7.94 2.86
N ALA A 183 4.41 -7.58 2.30
CA ALA A 183 4.58 -6.30 1.62
C ALA A 183 3.58 -6.09 0.45
N ARG A 184 3.11 -7.17 -0.19
CA ARG A 184 2.09 -7.09 -1.25
C ARG A 184 0.71 -6.66 -0.74
N GLN A 185 0.47 -6.63 0.57
CA GLN A 185 -0.78 -6.15 1.16
C GLN A 185 -0.89 -4.63 1.16
N TYR A 186 0.22 -3.91 1.04
CA TYR A 186 0.21 -2.47 0.82
C TYR A 186 -0.17 -2.18 -0.63
N MET A 187 -0.95 -1.12 -0.81
CA MET A 187 -1.65 -0.80 -2.04
C MET A 187 -1.34 0.65 -2.47
N THR A 188 -0.49 0.78 -3.47
CA THR A 188 0.08 2.07 -3.89
C THR A 188 -0.77 2.82 -4.92
N MET A 189 -0.61 4.15 -4.94
CA MET A 189 -1.29 5.02 -5.90
C MET A 189 -0.70 4.92 -7.30
N PHE A 190 0.61 4.67 -7.40
CA PHE A 190 1.34 4.45 -8.65
C PHE A 190 2.22 3.20 -8.50
N PRO A 191 2.60 2.53 -9.60
CA PRO A 191 3.41 1.32 -9.58
C PRO A 191 4.91 1.63 -9.38
N HIS A 192 5.26 2.38 -8.34
CA HIS A 192 6.65 2.75 -8.02
C HIS A 192 7.33 1.84 -6.99
N THR A 193 6.57 1.03 -6.25
CA THR A 193 7.12 0.14 -5.21
C THR A 193 6.69 -1.30 -5.53
N PRO A 194 7.50 -2.08 -6.29
CA PRO A 194 7.13 -3.42 -6.72
C PRO A 194 7.05 -4.46 -5.59
N ASP A 195 7.56 -4.12 -4.39
CA ASP A 195 7.30 -4.88 -3.17
C ASP A 195 5.82 -4.86 -2.76
N ASN A 196 5.08 -3.85 -3.20
CA ASN A 196 3.67 -3.63 -2.89
C ASN A 196 2.78 -3.89 -4.12
N SER A 197 1.47 -3.95 -3.88
CA SER A 197 0.47 -4.06 -4.96
C SER A 197 0.13 -2.68 -5.50
N PHE A 198 0.10 -2.50 -6.82
CA PHE A 198 -0.40 -1.26 -7.42
C PHE A 198 -1.93 -1.23 -7.40
N MET A 199 -2.54 -0.30 -6.66
CA MET A 199 -4.01 -0.13 -6.61
C MET A 199 -4.48 0.87 -7.66
N GLY A 200 -3.84 2.03 -7.71
CA GLY A 200 -4.19 3.09 -8.66
C GLY A 200 -5.55 3.73 -8.40
N PHE A 201 -6.06 4.38 -9.44
CA PHE A 201 -7.31 5.11 -9.45
C PHE A 201 -7.85 5.21 -10.88
N VAL A 202 -9.07 5.69 -11.04
CA VAL A 202 -9.65 6.02 -12.36
C VAL A 202 -9.41 7.50 -12.64
N SER A 203 -8.88 7.79 -13.83
CA SER A 203 -8.85 9.15 -14.37
C SER A 203 -10.06 9.40 -15.28
N GLU A 204 -10.35 10.66 -15.57
CA GLU A 204 -11.48 11.00 -16.43
C GLU A 204 -11.25 10.51 -17.87
N GLU A 205 -12.21 9.74 -18.39
CA GLU A 205 -12.17 9.17 -19.73
C GLU A 205 -12.90 10.08 -20.71
N LEU A 206 -12.22 10.44 -21.80
CA LEU A 206 -12.81 11.23 -22.87
C LEU A 206 -13.49 10.31 -23.88
N ASN A 207 -14.72 10.63 -24.25
CA ASN A 207 -15.38 9.97 -25.37
C ASN A 207 -14.78 10.43 -26.72
N GLU A 208 -15.08 9.72 -27.80
CA GLU A 208 -14.51 10.03 -29.13
C GLU A 208 -14.88 11.42 -29.66
N THR A 209 -16.07 11.92 -29.32
CA THR A 209 -16.52 13.26 -29.70
C THR A 209 -15.74 14.34 -28.96
N GLU A 210 -15.51 14.15 -27.66
CA GLU A 210 -14.71 15.04 -26.82
C GLU A 210 -13.25 15.05 -27.26
N LYS A 211 -12.66 13.88 -27.56
CA LYS A 211 -11.30 13.81 -28.12
C LYS A 211 -11.18 14.61 -29.40
N ARG A 212 -12.15 14.49 -30.32
CA ARG A 212 -12.18 15.25 -31.58
C ARG A 212 -12.36 16.74 -31.33
N SER A 213 -13.31 17.11 -30.45
CA SER A 213 -13.56 18.50 -30.04
C SER A 213 -12.29 19.15 -29.51
N ILE A 214 -11.62 18.49 -28.55
CA ILE A 214 -10.37 18.94 -27.95
C ILE A 214 -9.29 19.09 -29.02
N GLN A 215 -9.11 18.09 -29.90
CA GLN A 215 -8.12 18.17 -30.97
C GLN A 215 -8.36 19.33 -31.95
N GLN A 216 -9.62 19.74 -32.16
CA GLN A 216 -9.99 20.85 -33.06
C GLN A 216 -9.91 22.22 -32.40
N SER A 217 -10.21 22.31 -31.09
CA SER A 217 -10.34 23.57 -30.34
C SER A 217 -9.16 23.88 -29.42
N LYS A 218 -8.15 23.00 -29.38
CA LYS A 218 -6.95 23.16 -28.55
C LYS A 218 -6.18 24.44 -28.89
N VAL A 219 -5.95 25.26 -27.86
CA VAL A 219 -5.09 26.44 -27.97
C VAL A 219 -3.66 26.07 -27.61
N ASN A 220 -2.78 26.11 -28.61
CA ASN A 220 -1.36 25.75 -28.44
C ASN A 220 -0.50 26.87 -27.86
N SER A 221 -1.03 28.05 -27.53
CA SER A 221 -0.28 29.21 -27.02
C SER A 221 -0.55 29.50 -25.54
N MET A 222 -1.04 28.52 -24.79
CA MET A 222 -1.33 28.65 -23.36
C MET A 222 -0.65 27.54 -22.56
N ALA A 223 -0.21 27.87 -21.36
CA ALA A 223 0.35 26.94 -20.39
C ALA A 223 -0.36 27.07 -19.05
N VAL A 224 -0.76 25.94 -18.47
CA VAL A 224 -1.39 25.86 -17.16
C VAL A 224 -0.38 25.33 -16.16
N VAL A 225 -0.09 26.13 -15.15
CA VAL A 225 0.90 25.79 -14.14
C VAL A 225 0.22 25.22 -12.90
N TYR A 226 0.65 24.01 -12.52
CA TYR A 226 0.20 23.33 -11.33
C TYR A 226 1.03 23.76 -10.11
N GLY A 227 0.40 24.62 -9.31
CA GLY A 227 0.85 25.02 -7.99
C GLY A 227 -0.27 25.77 -7.30
N LYS A 228 -1.02 25.11 -6.41
CA LYS A 228 -2.23 25.69 -5.80
C LYS A 228 -1.93 26.66 -4.65
N GLU A 229 -0.68 26.73 -4.22
CA GLU A 229 -0.22 27.57 -3.10
C GLU A 229 0.92 28.46 -3.57
N ALA A 230 0.94 29.73 -3.15
CA ALA A 230 1.90 30.73 -3.62
C ALA A 230 3.37 30.34 -3.32
N SER A 231 3.60 29.66 -2.19
CA SER A 231 4.91 29.12 -1.80
C SER A 231 5.54 28.21 -2.87
N MET A 232 4.73 27.53 -3.70
CA MET A 232 5.19 26.65 -4.77
C MET A 232 5.80 27.40 -5.96
N TRP A 233 5.50 28.70 -6.09
CA TRP A 233 5.94 29.54 -7.20
C TRP A 233 7.24 30.29 -6.90
N LYS A 234 7.61 30.40 -5.63
CA LYS A 234 8.78 31.13 -5.17
C LYS A 234 10.08 30.55 -5.77
N GLY A 235 10.89 31.41 -6.39
CA GLY A 235 12.18 31.02 -6.99
C GLY A 235 12.04 30.30 -8.33
N LYS A 236 10.84 30.33 -8.94
CA LYS A 236 10.54 29.71 -10.25
C LYS A 236 10.39 30.73 -11.38
N GLU A 237 10.64 32.01 -11.09
CA GLU A 237 10.38 33.15 -11.98
C GLU A 237 11.17 33.04 -13.30
N GLY A 238 12.44 32.62 -13.25
CA GLY A 238 13.27 32.47 -14.45
C GLY A 238 12.70 31.47 -15.45
N PHE A 239 12.17 30.34 -14.98
CA PHE A 239 11.54 29.32 -15.84
C PHE A 239 10.20 29.77 -16.38
N LEU A 240 9.40 30.38 -15.52
CA LEU A 240 8.10 30.93 -15.92
C LEU A 240 8.26 32.05 -16.95
N GLN A 241 9.35 32.84 -16.89
CA GLN A 241 9.70 33.82 -17.91
C GLN A 241 10.05 33.17 -19.25
N ILE A 242 10.80 32.06 -19.27
CA ILE A 242 11.08 31.33 -20.51
C ILE A 242 9.78 30.80 -21.12
N LEU A 243 8.92 30.18 -20.30
CA LEU A 243 7.62 29.69 -20.73
C LEU A 243 6.74 30.83 -21.27
N HIS A 244 6.76 31.99 -20.60
CA HIS A 244 5.99 33.17 -20.99
C HIS A 244 6.38 33.76 -22.35
N LYS A 245 7.62 33.53 -22.83
CA LYS A 245 8.04 33.94 -24.19
C LYS A 245 7.26 33.21 -25.29
N TYR A 246 6.75 32.02 -25.01
CA TYR A 246 6.09 31.17 -26.00
C TYR A 246 4.58 31.01 -25.76
N MET A 247 4.13 31.15 -24.51
CA MET A 247 2.76 30.85 -24.08
C MET A 247 2.26 31.84 -23.03
N GLU A 248 0.95 32.08 -23.01
CA GLU A 248 0.32 32.74 -21.87
C GLU A 248 0.33 31.79 -20.66
N VAL A 249 0.76 32.28 -19.50
CA VAL A 249 0.92 31.47 -18.28
C VAL A 249 -0.29 31.65 -17.38
N HIS A 250 -0.96 30.55 -17.06
CA HIS A 250 -2.14 30.50 -16.20
C HIS A 250 -1.89 29.73 -14.91
N GLY A 251 -2.61 30.10 -13.85
CA GLY A 251 -2.52 29.44 -12.54
C GLY A 251 -3.89 29.27 -11.89
N THR A 252 -3.97 28.36 -10.91
CA THR A 252 -5.14 28.14 -10.05
C THR A 252 -4.73 28.20 -8.58
N VAL A 253 -4.12 29.34 -8.21
CA VAL A 253 -3.50 29.55 -6.91
C VAL A 253 -4.55 30.11 -5.95
N TYR A 254 -4.62 29.51 -4.76
CA TYR A 254 -5.43 30.05 -3.66
C TYR A 254 -4.92 31.43 -3.24
N TYR A 255 -5.85 32.33 -2.95
CA TYR A 255 -5.58 33.61 -2.32
C TYR A 255 -6.75 34.00 -1.43
N GLU A 256 -6.44 34.66 -0.32
CA GLU A 256 -7.46 35.30 0.50
C GLU A 256 -7.91 36.59 -0.18
N THR A 257 -9.21 36.90 -0.14
CA THR A 257 -9.80 38.07 -0.81
C THR A 257 -9.16 39.41 -0.43
N GLN A 258 -8.44 39.47 0.69
CA GLN A 258 -7.75 40.66 1.19
C GLN A 258 -6.29 40.80 0.73
N ARG A 259 -5.70 39.77 0.11
CA ARG A 259 -4.30 39.82 -0.37
C ARG A 259 -4.18 39.18 -1.75
N PRO A 260 -3.59 39.87 -2.73
CA PRO A 260 -3.32 39.25 -4.03
C PRO A 260 -2.35 38.07 -3.86
N PRO A 261 -2.49 37.01 -4.67
CA PRO A 261 -1.57 35.88 -4.65
C PRO A 261 -0.15 36.34 -4.98
N GLU A 262 0.85 35.84 -4.23
CA GLU A 262 2.27 36.07 -4.50
C GLU A 262 2.73 35.22 -5.69
N VAL A 263 2.28 35.58 -6.89
CA VAL A 263 2.67 34.97 -8.17
C VAL A 263 3.19 36.04 -9.14
N PRO A 264 4.02 35.68 -10.13
CA PRO A 264 4.53 36.66 -11.09
C PRO A 264 3.40 37.42 -11.81
N ALA A 265 3.57 38.73 -12.02
CA ALA A 265 2.51 39.61 -12.52
C ALA A 265 1.95 39.23 -13.90
N PHE A 266 2.73 38.51 -14.73
CA PHE A 266 2.28 38.02 -16.04
C PHE A 266 1.40 36.76 -15.96
N VAL A 267 1.25 36.16 -14.78
CA VAL A 267 0.44 34.96 -14.57
C VAL A 267 -1.03 35.34 -14.44
N LYS A 268 -1.87 34.79 -15.32
CA LYS A 268 -3.33 34.91 -15.24
C LYS A 268 -3.87 33.89 -14.23
N ASN A 269 -4.05 34.32 -12.98
CA ASN A 269 -4.58 33.45 -11.93
C ASN A 269 -6.12 33.39 -11.96
N HIS A 270 -6.66 32.18 -11.98
CA HIS A 270 -8.11 31.91 -11.97
C HIS A 270 -8.68 31.56 -10.59
N GLY A 271 -7.83 31.54 -9.55
CA GLY A 271 -8.23 31.04 -8.23
C GLY A 271 -8.46 29.53 -8.22
N LEU A 272 -9.06 29.01 -7.15
CA LEU A 272 -9.40 27.60 -7.07
C LEU A 272 -10.63 27.28 -7.93
N LEU A 273 -10.44 26.43 -8.92
CA LEU A 273 -11.51 25.94 -9.79
C LEU A 273 -12.11 24.63 -9.25
N PRO A 274 -13.43 24.41 -9.41
CA PRO A 274 -14.04 23.09 -9.30
C PRO A 274 -13.34 22.06 -10.20
N ASN A 275 -13.36 20.78 -9.83
CA ASN A 275 -12.61 19.74 -10.56
C ASN A 275 -13.01 19.66 -12.05
N ARG A 276 -14.32 19.69 -12.35
CA ARG A 276 -14.82 19.70 -13.72
C ARG A 276 -14.23 20.86 -14.53
N ASP A 277 -14.30 22.08 -14.01
CA ASP A 277 -13.81 23.27 -14.71
C ASP A 277 -12.29 23.25 -14.86
N LEU A 278 -11.56 22.72 -13.88
CA LEU A 278 -10.12 22.50 -13.97
C LEU A 278 -9.78 21.49 -15.08
N VAL A 279 -10.51 20.38 -15.16
CA VAL A 279 -10.31 19.36 -16.21
C VAL A 279 -10.59 19.97 -17.57
N PHE A 280 -11.75 20.62 -17.76
CA PHE A 280 -12.04 21.35 -19.01
C PHE A 280 -10.97 22.40 -19.35
N PHE A 281 -10.53 23.19 -18.36
CA PHE A 281 -9.51 24.21 -18.57
C PHE A 281 -8.18 23.61 -19.02
N VAL A 282 -7.72 22.53 -18.39
CA VAL A 282 -6.48 21.83 -18.80
C VAL A 282 -6.66 21.14 -20.16
N LEU A 283 -7.84 20.58 -20.45
CA LEU A 283 -8.11 19.86 -21.69
C LEU A 283 -8.20 20.77 -22.93
N TYR A 284 -8.66 22.00 -22.80
CA TYR A 284 -8.86 22.90 -23.93
C TYR A 284 -7.75 23.95 -24.07
N HIS A 285 -7.00 24.24 -22.99
CA HIS A 285 -6.23 25.48 -22.88
C HIS A 285 -4.79 25.35 -22.33
N GLY A 286 -4.08 24.22 -22.47
CA GLY A 286 -2.62 24.36 -22.53
C GLY A 286 -1.70 23.20 -22.16
N VAL A 287 -0.40 23.49 -22.29
CA VAL A 287 0.69 22.65 -21.79
C VAL A 287 0.71 22.69 -20.26
N TYR A 288 0.76 21.52 -19.63
CA TYR A 288 0.71 21.40 -18.19
C TYR A 288 2.13 21.43 -17.60
N PHE A 289 2.43 22.42 -16.76
CA PHE A 289 3.73 22.57 -16.11
C PHE A 289 3.61 22.44 -14.59
N ILE A 290 4.45 21.62 -13.96
CA ILE A 290 4.31 21.26 -12.54
C ILE A 290 5.40 21.96 -11.71
N LEU A 291 5.00 22.73 -10.69
CA LEU A 291 5.95 23.49 -9.86
C LEU A 291 6.38 22.78 -8.56
N ARG A 292 5.64 21.76 -8.11
CA ARG A 292 5.99 21.02 -6.88
C ARG A 292 7.11 20.01 -7.14
N HIS A 293 7.83 19.65 -6.08
CA HIS A 293 8.74 18.49 -6.07
C HIS A 293 8.02 17.16 -6.36
N PHE A 294 6.70 17.08 -6.17
CA PHE A 294 5.93 15.85 -6.38
C PHE A 294 4.45 16.07 -6.66
N MET A 295 3.94 15.38 -7.68
CA MET A 295 2.54 15.33 -8.04
C MET A 295 1.96 13.94 -7.77
N TYR A 296 1.41 13.72 -6.57
CA TYR A 296 0.78 12.45 -6.19
C TYR A 296 -0.75 12.42 -6.35
N LEU A 297 -1.37 13.57 -6.64
CA LEU A 297 -2.85 13.73 -6.61
C LEU A 297 -3.45 14.41 -7.86
N SER A 298 -2.72 14.50 -8.97
CA SER A 298 -3.28 15.01 -10.22
C SER A 298 -3.52 13.88 -11.21
N CYS A 299 -4.71 13.89 -11.78
CA CYS A 299 -5.18 13.01 -12.84
C CYS A 299 -4.12 12.80 -13.94
N ILE A 300 -4.04 11.59 -14.49
CA ILE A 300 -3.49 11.41 -15.83
C ILE A 300 -4.52 12.00 -16.77
N ILE A 301 -4.35 13.28 -17.10
CA ILE A 301 -5.32 14.01 -17.93
C ILE A 301 -5.05 13.63 -19.38
N PRO A 302 -6.03 13.02 -20.07
CA PRO A 302 -5.85 12.67 -21.48
C PRO A 302 -5.78 13.95 -22.31
N GLY A 303 -4.76 14.18 -23.13
CA GLY A 303 -4.82 15.27 -24.14
C GLY A 303 -3.59 16.12 -24.34
N HIS A 304 -2.60 16.05 -23.45
CA HIS A 304 -1.56 17.08 -23.39
C HIS A 304 -0.16 16.51 -23.24
N SER A 305 0.81 17.25 -23.79
CA SER A 305 2.20 17.14 -23.39
C SER A 305 2.33 17.73 -21.98
N ILE A 306 2.66 16.90 -21.02
CA ILE A 306 3.06 17.25 -19.66
C ILE A 306 4.54 17.60 -19.73
N LEU A 307 4.88 18.84 -19.40
CA LEU A 307 6.27 19.23 -19.21
C LEU A 307 6.63 18.91 -17.75
N SER A 308 7.28 17.76 -17.57
CA SER A 308 7.79 17.31 -16.28
C SER A 308 9.23 17.75 -16.10
N VAL A 309 9.65 17.92 -14.86
CA VAL A 309 11.02 18.35 -14.54
C VAL A 309 11.71 17.25 -13.74
N ARG A 310 12.98 16.96 -14.07
CA ARG A 310 13.86 16.16 -13.22
C ARG A 310 14.09 16.93 -11.93
N ALA A 311 13.65 16.36 -10.82
CA ALA A 311 13.82 16.95 -9.51
C ALA A 311 14.80 16.09 -8.71
N LYS A 312 15.93 16.66 -8.29
CA LYS A 312 16.73 16.09 -7.20
C LYS A 312 15.97 16.40 -5.92
N VAL A 313 15.26 15.43 -5.35
CA VAL A 313 14.50 15.67 -4.11
C VAL A 313 15.26 15.20 -2.88
N ASP A 314 15.25 16.06 -1.87
CA ASP A 314 15.71 15.82 -0.52
C ASP A 314 14.82 14.80 0.23
N HIS A 315 15.45 13.92 1.01
CA HIS A 315 14.89 12.66 1.54
C HIS A 315 13.80 12.82 2.61
N GLY A 316 13.50 14.05 3.07
CA GLY A 316 12.67 14.31 4.25
C GLY A 316 11.17 13.95 4.13
N LEU A 317 10.61 13.80 2.93
CA LEU A 317 9.20 13.46 2.72
C LEU A 317 8.90 11.95 2.65
N PHE A 318 9.91 11.08 2.47
CA PHE A 318 9.72 9.63 2.28
C PHE A 318 10.27 8.89 3.49
N ALA A 319 9.46 8.74 4.53
CA ALA A 319 9.92 8.13 5.78
C ALA A 319 10.07 6.59 5.72
N ILE A 320 9.60 5.90 4.66
CA ILE A 320 9.40 4.43 4.63
C ILE A 320 9.77 3.79 3.29
N VAL A 321 10.21 4.60 2.34
CA VAL A 321 10.50 4.15 0.99
C VAL A 321 11.79 4.82 0.57
N ALA A 322 12.80 4.02 0.23
CA ALA A 322 14.08 4.48 -0.27
C ALA A 322 14.04 4.67 -1.81
N VAL A 323 12.87 4.95 -2.38
CA VAL A 323 12.71 5.17 -3.83
C VAL A 323 13.42 6.46 -4.21
N GLN A 324 14.45 6.32 -5.04
CA GLN A 324 15.02 7.44 -5.77
C GLN A 324 14.02 7.93 -6.79
N VAL A 325 13.61 9.18 -6.64
CA VAL A 325 12.67 9.83 -7.52
C VAL A 325 13.48 10.48 -8.65
N SER A 326 13.28 10.01 -9.88
CA SER A 326 13.97 10.53 -11.08
C SER A 326 13.41 11.86 -11.57
N SER A 327 12.12 12.12 -11.34
CA SER A 327 11.40 13.32 -11.77
C SER A 327 10.21 13.63 -10.87
N GLN A 328 9.58 14.79 -11.07
CA GLN A 328 8.34 15.16 -10.35
C GLN A 328 7.21 14.13 -10.47
N HIS A 329 7.21 13.31 -11.54
CA HIS A 329 6.22 12.28 -11.77
C HIS A 329 6.86 11.02 -12.43
N PRO A 330 7.56 10.17 -11.67
CA PRO A 330 8.34 9.05 -12.22
C PRO A 330 7.53 8.08 -13.08
N TYR A 331 6.26 7.83 -12.73
CA TYR A 331 5.38 7.01 -13.55
C TYR A 331 5.17 7.57 -14.97
N ALA A 332 4.99 8.89 -15.09
CA ALA A 332 4.71 9.55 -16.36
C ALA A 332 5.99 9.59 -17.21
N GLU A 333 7.14 9.83 -16.59
CA GLU A 333 8.45 9.70 -17.24
C GLU A 333 8.68 8.29 -17.79
N GLN A 334 8.40 7.26 -16.99
CA GLN A 334 8.74 5.88 -17.31
C GLN A 334 7.75 5.19 -18.26
N TYR A 335 6.44 5.31 -18.01
CA TYR A 335 5.41 4.52 -18.69
C TYR A 335 4.64 5.28 -19.77
N ILE A 336 4.72 6.61 -19.77
CA ILE A 336 4.08 7.46 -20.79
C ILE A 336 5.15 8.01 -21.74
N GLY A 337 6.10 8.80 -21.22
CA GLY A 337 7.22 9.34 -21.98
C GLY A 337 6.83 10.26 -23.15
N SER A 338 7.80 10.59 -23.99
CA SER A 338 7.61 11.47 -25.16
C SER A 338 6.67 10.82 -26.19
N PRO A 339 5.76 11.58 -26.84
CA PRO A 339 5.62 13.05 -26.83
C PRO A 339 4.70 13.61 -25.74
N HIS A 340 4.03 12.75 -24.97
CA HIS A 340 3.06 13.14 -23.95
C HIS A 340 3.72 13.62 -22.65
N VAL A 341 4.96 13.22 -22.38
CA VAL A 341 5.72 13.64 -21.20
C VAL A 341 7.13 13.97 -21.65
N ILE A 342 7.54 15.22 -21.48
CA ILE A 342 8.92 15.64 -21.72
C ILE A 342 9.52 15.97 -20.35
N THR A 343 10.58 15.25 -20.00
CA THR A 343 11.26 15.38 -18.71
C THR A 343 12.59 16.09 -18.91
N VAL A 344 12.74 17.30 -18.35
CA VAL A 344 13.91 18.17 -18.53
C VAL A 344 14.63 18.48 -17.23
N ASP A 345 15.92 18.80 -17.26
CA ASP A 345 16.63 19.27 -16.06
C ASP A 345 16.18 20.69 -15.69
N TYR A 346 15.74 20.86 -14.44
CA TYR A 346 15.36 22.15 -13.88
C TYR A 346 16.50 23.16 -13.91
N ASN A 347 17.77 22.77 -13.96
CA ASN A 347 18.88 23.72 -13.96
C ASN A 347 19.37 24.05 -15.38
N ASN A 348 18.80 23.42 -16.41
CA ASN A 348 19.22 23.59 -17.79
C ASN A 348 18.18 24.38 -18.60
N SER A 349 18.33 25.70 -18.60
CA SER A 349 17.44 26.61 -19.32
C SER A 349 17.42 26.38 -20.84
N ALA A 350 18.52 25.89 -21.43
CA ALA A 350 18.60 25.58 -22.86
C ALA A 350 17.83 24.30 -23.23
N GLU A 351 17.91 23.26 -22.38
CA GLU A 351 17.08 22.05 -22.51
C GLU A 351 15.58 22.41 -22.38
N PHE A 352 15.25 23.27 -21.42
CA PHE A 352 13.88 23.77 -21.20
C PHE A 352 13.33 24.54 -22.41
N ASP A 353 14.10 25.50 -22.96
CA ASP A 353 13.71 26.25 -24.16
C ASP A 353 13.51 25.32 -25.37
N THR A 354 14.42 24.36 -25.56
CA THR A 354 14.34 23.36 -26.63
C THR A 354 13.09 22.50 -26.50
N ALA A 355 12.78 22.02 -25.28
CA ALA A 355 11.60 21.23 -25.00
C ALA A 355 10.30 22.01 -25.29
N ILE A 356 10.22 23.30 -24.91
CA ILE A 356 9.05 24.13 -25.23
C ILE A 356 8.88 24.24 -26.75
N ARG A 357 9.95 24.53 -27.49
CA ARG A 357 9.88 24.61 -28.97
C ARG A 357 9.43 23.30 -29.60
N GLU A 358 9.86 22.17 -29.04
CA GLU A 358 9.43 20.84 -29.48
C GLU A 358 7.93 20.63 -29.22
N ILE A 359 7.44 20.99 -28.03
CA ILE A 359 6.02 20.90 -27.68
C ILE A 359 5.17 21.76 -28.63
N MET A 360 5.61 22.99 -28.92
CA MET A 360 4.92 23.89 -29.85
C MET A 360 4.80 23.32 -31.27
N ARG A 361 5.74 22.47 -31.70
CA ARG A 361 5.77 21.88 -33.04
C ARG A 361 4.98 20.58 -33.14
N ARG A 362 4.87 19.81 -32.05
CA ARG A 362 4.27 18.47 -32.07
C ARG A 362 2.77 18.54 -31.82
N LYS A 363 1.99 17.89 -32.68
CA LYS A 363 0.59 17.57 -32.40
C LYS A 363 0.54 16.27 -31.59
N VAL A 364 -0.07 16.31 -30.41
CA VAL A 364 -0.17 15.17 -29.50
C VAL A 364 -1.63 14.79 -29.31
N GLU A 365 -1.93 13.51 -29.46
CA GLU A 365 -3.27 12.98 -29.26
C GLU A 365 -3.55 12.69 -27.78
N PRO A 366 -4.79 12.82 -27.30
CA PRO A 366 -5.15 12.40 -25.96
C PRO A 366 -4.83 10.94 -25.69
N TYR A 367 -4.05 10.71 -24.63
CA TYR A 367 -3.64 9.39 -24.20
C TYR A 367 -3.93 9.19 -22.71
N LEU A 368 -4.56 8.08 -22.40
CA LEU A 368 -4.81 7.58 -21.05
C LEU A 368 -4.30 6.13 -21.01
N PRO A 369 -3.33 5.80 -20.15
CA PRO A 369 -2.92 4.42 -19.95
C PRO A 369 -4.09 3.56 -19.47
N TYR A 370 -4.22 2.36 -20.02
CA TYR A 370 -5.36 1.46 -19.75
C TYR A 370 -5.57 1.22 -18.26
N GLU A 371 -4.50 1.08 -17.47
CA GLU A 371 -4.59 0.85 -16.02
C GLU A 371 -5.24 1.97 -15.19
N TYR A 372 -5.47 3.14 -15.80
CA TYR A 372 -6.18 4.27 -15.21
C TYR A 372 -7.57 4.51 -15.82
N THR A 373 -8.06 3.62 -16.70
CA THR A 373 -9.46 3.59 -17.11
C THR A 373 -10.31 2.85 -16.08
N CYS A 374 -11.63 3.01 -16.15
CA CYS A 374 -12.58 2.23 -15.36
C CYS A 374 -12.35 0.73 -15.58
N GLU A 375 -12.22 0.31 -16.84
CA GLU A 375 -12.04 -1.09 -17.21
C GLU A 375 -10.72 -1.64 -16.67
N GLY A 376 -9.60 -0.93 -16.87
CA GLY A 376 -8.29 -1.37 -16.40
C GLY A 376 -8.19 -1.43 -14.88
N MET A 377 -8.82 -0.49 -14.15
CA MET A 377 -8.90 -0.59 -12.70
C MET A 377 -9.75 -1.79 -12.26
N LEU A 378 -10.91 -2.00 -12.89
CA LEU A 378 -11.77 -3.14 -12.58
C LEU A 378 -11.07 -4.48 -12.83
N GLU A 379 -10.37 -4.62 -13.96
CA GLU A 379 -9.59 -5.81 -14.30
C GLU A 379 -8.54 -6.10 -13.22
N ARG A 380 -7.76 -5.08 -12.82
CA ARG A 380 -6.72 -5.19 -11.81
C ARG A 380 -7.27 -5.56 -10.44
N VAL A 381 -8.29 -4.84 -9.97
CA VAL A 381 -8.91 -5.09 -8.66
C VAL A 381 -9.60 -6.46 -8.63
N HIS A 382 -10.25 -6.85 -9.73
CA HIS A 382 -10.84 -8.19 -9.87
C HIS A 382 -9.77 -9.28 -9.75
N ALA A 383 -8.65 -9.16 -10.46
CA ALA A 383 -7.54 -10.11 -10.36
C ALA A 383 -7.00 -10.23 -8.93
N TYR A 384 -6.87 -9.11 -8.21
CA TYR A 384 -6.42 -9.15 -6.82
C TYR A 384 -7.40 -9.87 -5.89
N ILE A 385 -8.70 -9.59 -6.02
CA ILE A 385 -9.73 -10.22 -5.19
C ILE A 385 -9.76 -11.74 -5.43
N GLN A 386 -9.62 -12.18 -6.69
CA GLN A 386 -9.68 -13.60 -7.05
C GLN A 386 -8.38 -14.36 -6.73
N GLN A 387 -7.22 -13.76 -7.00
CA GLN A 387 -5.96 -14.51 -7.12
C GLN A 387 -4.95 -14.26 -5.99
N GLN A 388 -4.91 -13.07 -5.36
CA GLN A 388 -3.83 -12.74 -4.39
C GLN A 388 -3.82 -13.61 -3.11
N VAL A 389 -4.88 -14.37 -2.87
CA VAL A 389 -4.97 -15.32 -1.74
C VAL A 389 -4.36 -16.71 -2.05
N ARG A 390 -3.90 -16.93 -3.30
CA ARG A 390 -3.32 -18.19 -3.79
C ARG A 390 -1.88 -17.98 -4.29
N PRO A 391 -1.15 -19.04 -4.70
CA PRO A 391 0.12 -18.90 -5.40
C PRO A 391 -0.06 -18.16 -6.74
N TRP A 392 0.05 -16.83 -6.68
CA TRP A 392 -0.08 -15.90 -7.80
C TRP A 392 0.93 -14.76 -7.63
N PRO A 393 1.55 -14.24 -8.71
CA PRO A 393 1.42 -14.68 -10.11
C PRO A 393 2.05 -16.06 -10.40
N PRO A 394 1.69 -16.72 -11.53
CA PRO A 394 2.15 -18.07 -11.82
C PRO A 394 3.67 -18.15 -11.96
N LEU A 395 4.27 -19.26 -11.55
CA LEU A 395 5.72 -19.45 -11.63
C LEU A 395 6.26 -19.41 -13.08
N SER A 396 5.42 -19.68 -14.08
CA SER A 396 5.77 -19.54 -15.50
C SER A 396 6.21 -18.12 -15.90
N SER A 397 5.76 -17.10 -15.17
CA SER A 397 6.14 -15.70 -15.37
C SER A 397 7.52 -15.34 -14.80
N LEU A 398 8.14 -16.22 -14.00
CA LEU A 398 9.44 -15.96 -13.40
C LEU A 398 10.54 -15.82 -14.46
N ARG A 399 11.20 -14.67 -14.47
CA ARG A 399 12.42 -14.38 -15.21
C ARG A 399 13.52 -14.08 -14.20
N LEU A 400 14.47 -15.00 -14.08
CA LEU A 400 15.57 -14.86 -13.13
C LEU A 400 16.67 -13.98 -13.72
N LEU A 401 16.96 -12.85 -13.07
CA LEU A 401 18.07 -11.96 -13.41
C LEU A 401 19.05 -11.86 -12.24
N VAL A 402 20.24 -11.33 -12.52
CA VAL A 402 21.25 -11.01 -11.51
C VAL A 402 21.55 -9.53 -11.63
N SER A 403 21.48 -8.81 -10.51
CA SER A 403 21.83 -7.39 -10.48
C SER A 403 23.34 -7.19 -10.56
N GLU A 404 23.77 -6.03 -11.04
CA GLU A 404 25.15 -5.57 -10.83
C GLU A 404 25.37 -5.12 -9.36
N GLU A 405 26.62 -4.93 -8.97
CA GLU A 405 26.97 -4.36 -7.66
C GLU A 405 26.51 -2.90 -7.60
N GLY A 406 25.85 -2.53 -6.50
CA GLY A 406 25.21 -1.21 -6.36
C GLY A 406 23.85 -1.09 -7.05
N GLU A 407 23.36 -2.13 -7.73
CA GLU A 407 22.06 -2.17 -8.39
C GLU A 407 21.04 -2.96 -7.55
N SER A 408 19.81 -2.46 -7.47
CA SER A 408 18.66 -3.14 -6.85
C SER A 408 17.96 -4.11 -7.79
N CYS A 409 17.09 -4.99 -7.27
CA CYS A 409 16.26 -5.83 -8.15
C CYS A 409 15.21 -5.02 -8.92
N VAL A 410 14.78 -3.87 -8.40
CA VAL A 410 13.92 -2.94 -9.15
C VAL A 410 14.62 -2.49 -10.44
N GLU A 411 15.88 -2.06 -10.32
CA GLU A 411 16.67 -1.55 -11.44
C GLU A 411 17.04 -2.65 -12.42
N ALA A 412 17.51 -3.80 -11.93
CA ALA A 412 17.91 -4.93 -12.76
C ALA A 412 16.75 -5.48 -13.60
N CYS A 413 15.56 -5.63 -13.00
CA CYS A 413 14.37 -6.03 -13.75
C CYS A 413 13.96 -4.96 -14.77
N ARG A 414 13.97 -3.68 -14.36
CA ARG A 414 13.55 -2.55 -15.21
C ARG A 414 14.45 -2.38 -16.43
N SER A 415 15.77 -2.48 -16.27
CA SER A 415 16.75 -2.35 -17.38
C SER A 415 16.56 -3.41 -18.46
N HIS A 416 15.92 -4.53 -18.12
CA HIS A 416 15.60 -5.63 -19.03
C HIS A 416 14.13 -5.65 -19.48
N GLY A 417 13.35 -4.60 -19.19
CA GLY A 417 11.94 -4.50 -19.61
C GLY A 417 10.97 -5.35 -18.78
N PHE A 418 11.35 -5.71 -17.55
CA PHE A 418 10.55 -6.47 -16.60
C PHE A 418 10.24 -5.66 -15.34
N ILE A 419 9.38 -6.21 -14.47
CA ILE A 419 9.14 -5.70 -13.11
C ILE A 419 9.56 -6.76 -12.10
N CYS A 420 10.12 -6.35 -10.96
CA CYS A 420 10.44 -7.28 -9.88
C CYS A 420 9.15 -7.87 -9.27
N GLU A 421 9.15 -9.18 -8.99
CA GLU A 421 8.02 -9.91 -8.43
C GLU A 421 8.39 -10.54 -7.08
N PRO A 422 8.03 -9.90 -5.95
CA PRO A 422 8.47 -10.35 -4.64
C PRO A 422 7.87 -11.72 -4.24
N ALA A 423 6.74 -12.13 -4.84
CA ALA A 423 6.16 -13.44 -4.58
C ALA A 423 7.05 -14.60 -5.00
N HIS A 424 7.96 -14.37 -5.94
CA HIS A 424 8.82 -15.43 -6.48
C HIS A 424 10.12 -15.63 -5.73
N PHE A 425 10.49 -14.72 -4.81
CA PHE A 425 11.70 -14.86 -4.00
C PHE A 425 11.78 -16.22 -3.28
N ARG A 426 10.64 -16.73 -2.79
CA ARG A 426 10.58 -18.04 -2.11
C ARG A 426 11.06 -19.21 -2.99
N PHE A 427 10.98 -19.09 -4.31
CA PHE A 427 11.37 -20.14 -5.26
C PHE A 427 12.82 -20.03 -5.72
N ILE A 428 13.46 -18.88 -5.48
CA ILE A 428 14.84 -18.59 -5.88
C ILE A 428 15.79 -18.46 -4.68
N ASN A 429 15.27 -18.59 -3.46
CA ASN A 429 16.05 -18.61 -2.24
C ASN A 429 16.63 -20.02 -1.97
N ASN A 430 17.45 -20.52 -2.90
CA ASN A 430 18.10 -21.83 -2.82
C ASN A 430 19.51 -21.81 -3.45
N LYS A 431 20.27 -22.90 -3.27
CA LYS A 431 21.67 -22.98 -3.72
C LYS A 431 21.78 -23.00 -5.24
N GLU A 432 20.79 -23.57 -5.91
CA GLU A 432 20.74 -23.74 -7.36
C GLU A 432 20.65 -22.37 -8.04
N ALA A 433 19.79 -21.48 -7.54
CA ALA A 433 19.62 -20.12 -8.03
C ALA A 433 20.88 -19.26 -7.84
N LEU A 434 21.64 -19.49 -6.77
CA LEU A 434 22.89 -18.79 -6.47
C LEU A 434 24.11 -19.31 -7.26
N ARG A 435 23.91 -20.20 -8.25
CA ARG A 435 24.96 -20.77 -9.12
C ARG A 435 26.17 -21.37 -8.36
N ARG A 436 25.98 -21.81 -7.12
CA ARG A 436 26.98 -22.46 -6.24
C ARG A 436 28.26 -21.64 -5.96
N TYR A 437 28.15 -20.34 -5.76
CA TYR A 437 29.32 -19.50 -5.42
C TYR A 437 29.69 -19.57 -3.92
N GLY A 438 30.55 -20.51 -3.54
CA GLY A 438 31.25 -20.45 -2.24
C GLY A 438 30.41 -20.79 -1.01
N VAL A 439 30.75 -20.18 0.13
CA VAL A 439 30.15 -20.53 1.44
C VAL A 439 28.75 -19.94 1.53
N LEU A 440 27.80 -20.82 1.84
CA LEU A 440 26.39 -20.47 1.97
C LEU A 440 26.05 -20.19 3.43
N ASP A 441 25.60 -18.97 3.70
CA ASP A 441 25.04 -18.59 5.00
C ASP A 441 23.56 -18.20 4.86
N SER A 442 22.81 -18.29 5.96
CA SER A 442 21.41 -17.88 6.03
C SER A 442 21.20 -16.88 7.16
N GLU A 443 20.87 -15.64 6.79
CA GLU A 443 20.72 -14.53 7.71
C GLU A 443 19.45 -13.70 7.42
N MET A 444 19.09 -12.83 8.37
CA MET A 444 17.99 -11.87 8.21
C MET A 444 18.53 -10.59 7.60
N ASN A 445 18.34 -10.42 6.29
CA ASN A 445 18.87 -9.25 5.59
C ASN A 445 18.07 -8.97 4.31
N HIS A 446 17.46 -7.78 4.19
CA HIS A 446 16.55 -7.46 3.08
C HIS A 446 17.21 -7.44 1.69
N ILE A 447 18.55 -7.49 1.62
CA ILE A 447 19.31 -7.59 0.37
C ILE A 447 19.34 -9.03 -0.19
N LEU A 448 19.09 -10.05 0.62
CA LEU A 448 19.18 -11.45 0.21
C LEU A 448 17.94 -11.94 -0.55
N PRO A 449 18.07 -12.93 -1.47
CA PRO A 449 19.26 -13.72 -1.79
C PRO A 449 20.27 -12.98 -2.68
N ALA A 450 21.55 -13.10 -2.33
CA ALA A 450 22.63 -12.41 -3.03
C ALA A 450 23.96 -13.16 -2.90
N PHE A 451 24.93 -12.83 -3.76
CA PHE A 451 26.27 -13.41 -3.72
C PHE A 451 27.35 -12.38 -4.06
N SER A 452 28.56 -12.61 -3.55
CA SER A 452 29.76 -11.84 -3.89
C SER A 452 30.77 -12.74 -4.58
N VAL A 453 31.08 -12.42 -5.84
CA VAL A 453 32.08 -13.17 -6.62
C VAL A 453 33.48 -12.97 -6.01
N LEU A 454 33.80 -11.73 -5.63
CA LEU A 454 35.10 -11.37 -5.06
C LEU A 454 35.36 -12.08 -3.73
N ARG A 455 34.34 -12.15 -2.86
CA ARG A 455 34.47 -12.74 -1.52
C ARG A 455 34.15 -14.23 -1.46
N ARG A 456 33.59 -14.80 -2.53
CA ARG A 456 33.09 -16.18 -2.59
C ARG A 456 32.07 -16.47 -1.50
N GLU A 457 31.15 -15.53 -1.30
CA GLU A 457 30.09 -15.58 -0.30
C GLU A 457 28.72 -15.66 -0.98
N CYS A 458 27.83 -16.49 -0.44
CA CYS A 458 26.44 -16.61 -0.85
C CYS A 458 25.54 -16.47 0.39
N GLY A 459 24.51 -15.64 0.30
CA GLY A 459 23.53 -15.45 1.37
C GLY A 459 22.13 -15.84 0.93
N LEU A 460 21.45 -16.62 1.77
CA LEU A 460 20.02 -16.90 1.67
C LEU A 460 19.25 -16.12 2.73
N GLN A 461 18.06 -15.64 2.35
CA GLN A 461 17.15 -14.98 3.28
C GLN A 461 16.58 -16.01 4.27
N ARG A 462 16.67 -15.71 5.57
CA ARG A 462 16.05 -16.53 6.63
C ARG A 462 14.62 -16.12 6.96
N GLU A 463 14.30 -14.83 6.85
CA GLU A 463 13.01 -14.27 7.20
C GLU A 463 12.20 -13.91 5.94
N PRO A 464 11.13 -14.65 5.60
CA PRO A 464 10.36 -14.43 4.39
C PRO A 464 9.74 -13.03 4.25
N LEU A 465 9.45 -12.34 5.37
CA LEU A 465 8.92 -10.97 5.32
C LEU A 465 9.98 -9.93 4.91
N LEU A 466 11.26 -10.30 4.85
CA LEU A 466 12.35 -9.44 4.41
C LEU A 466 12.74 -9.62 2.94
N PHE A 467 12.09 -10.51 2.19
CA PHE A 467 12.25 -10.51 0.74
C PHE A 467 11.87 -9.16 0.17
N SER A 468 12.80 -8.52 -0.56
CA SER A 468 12.63 -7.16 -1.05
C SER A 468 13.16 -6.98 -2.47
N CYS A 469 12.37 -6.34 -3.32
CA CYS A 469 12.80 -5.82 -4.60
C CYS A 469 13.72 -4.60 -4.42
N ALA A 470 13.40 -3.74 -3.45
CA ALA A 470 14.22 -2.60 -3.06
C ALA A 470 15.54 -3.01 -2.38
N GLY A 471 16.45 -2.04 -2.24
CA GLY A 471 17.76 -2.23 -1.63
C GLY A 471 18.83 -2.70 -2.62
N HIS A 472 20.03 -2.15 -2.47
CA HIS A 472 21.23 -2.51 -3.22
C HIS A 472 22.40 -2.73 -2.27
N SER A 473 23.45 -3.38 -2.74
CA SER A 473 24.70 -3.53 -2.00
C SER A 473 25.88 -3.24 -2.93
N PRO A 474 26.86 -2.42 -2.51
CA PRO A 474 28.09 -2.24 -3.27
C PRO A 474 28.99 -3.47 -3.28
N LYS A 475 28.64 -4.53 -2.53
CA LYS A 475 29.45 -5.76 -2.37
C LYS A 475 28.81 -7.01 -2.97
N TYR A 476 27.49 -6.99 -3.13
CA TYR A 476 26.72 -8.17 -3.48
C TYR A 476 25.92 -7.92 -4.76
N ARG A 477 25.93 -8.94 -5.63
CA ARG A 477 25.00 -9.09 -6.74
C ARG A 477 23.77 -9.84 -6.24
N ARG A 478 22.59 -9.30 -6.50
CA ARG A 478 21.32 -9.87 -6.02
C ARG A 478 20.75 -10.82 -7.06
N VAL A 479 20.14 -11.90 -6.60
CA VAL A 479 19.35 -12.78 -7.48
C VAL A 479 17.92 -12.26 -7.49
N CYS A 480 17.50 -11.75 -8.65
CA CYS A 480 16.30 -10.96 -8.78
C CYS A 480 15.19 -11.73 -9.50
N PRO A 481 14.04 -11.94 -8.84
CA PRO A 481 12.87 -12.51 -9.48
C PRO A 481 12.13 -11.41 -10.24
N CYS A 482 12.18 -11.45 -11.56
CA CYS A 482 11.43 -10.54 -12.40
C CYS A 482 10.23 -11.25 -13.03
N ARG A 483 9.27 -10.49 -13.54
CA ARG A 483 8.17 -10.98 -14.38
C ARG A 483 7.88 -10.02 -15.51
N ASP A 484 7.24 -10.54 -16.55
CA ASP A 484 6.62 -9.72 -17.57
C ASP A 484 5.37 -9.00 -17.04
N PHE A 485 4.89 -8.05 -17.83
CA PHE A 485 3.66 -7.33 -17.58
C PHE A 485 2.93 -7.03 -18.89
N ARG A 486 1.62 -6.82 -18.81
CA ARG A 486 0.79 -6.40 -19.93
C ARG A 486 1.00 -4.90 -20.17
N ARG A 487 1.17 -4.50 -21.42
CA ARG A 487 1.37 -3.09 -21.77
C ARG A 487 0.14 -2.28 -21.33
N GLY A 488 0.35 -1.25 -20.53
CA GLY A 488 -0.71 -0.43 -19.94
C GLY A 488 -1.43 -1.08 -18.75
N GLN A 489 -0.95 -2.22 -18.22
CA GLN A 489 -1.44 -2.86 -17.00
C GLN A 489 -0.27 -3.54 -16.27
N VAL A 490 0.58 -2.75 -15.60
CA VAL A 490 1.84 -3.25 -15.02
C VAL A 490 1.64 -4.22 -13.86
N ALA A 491 0.49 -4.11 -13.19
CA ALA A 491 0.08 -5.00 -12.11
C ALA A 491 -0.06 -6.47 -12.54
N LEU A 492 -0.31 -6.74 -13.82
CA LEU A 492 -0.65 -8.07 -14.32
C LEU A 492 0.39 -8.53 -15.36
N CYS A 493 0.94 -9.74 -15.16
CA CYS A 493 1.67 -10.49 -16.18
C CYS A 493 0.75 -10.95 -17.31
N ARG A 494 1.31 -11.44 -18.41
CA ARG A 494 0.52 -11.96 -19.55
C ARG A 494 -0.37 -13.14 -19.14
N ASP A 495 0.11 -13.99 -18.23
CA ASP A 495 -0.57 -15.21 -17.77
C ASP A 495 -1.27 -15.02 -16.41
N CYS A 496 -1.57 -13.78 -16.02
CA CYS A 496 -2.05 -13.46 -14.67
C CYS A 496 -3.58 -13.48 -14.52
N LEU A 497 -4.32 -13.65 -15.62
CA LEU A 497 -5.78 -13.70 -15.64
C LEU A 497 -6.30 -15.11 -15.90
#